data_AF-A0A095C2N4-F1
#
_entry.id   AF-A0A095C2N4-F1
#
_cell.length_a   1.000
_cell.length_b   1.000
_cell.length_c   1.000
_cell.angle_alpha   90.00
_cell.angle_beta   90.00
_cell.angle_gamma   90.00
#
_symmetry.space_group_name_H-M   'P 1'
#
loop_
_entity.id
_entity.type
_entity.pdbx_description
1 polymer ?
#
loop_
_entity_poly.entity_id
_entity_poly.type
_entity_poly.pdbx_seq_one_letter_code
_entity_poly.pdbx_strand_id
1 'polypeptide(L)' 'MTIEQRNEAILKALASQTREKTRSKAAARAALIKGGIYTAKGNLKAEFGGRNWKAKAAI' A
#
# COMPACT_ATOMS: atom_id res chain seq x y z
N MET A 1 -19.28 14.01 17.67
CA MET A 1 -19.31 13.27 16.40
C MET A 1 -19.80 11.87 16.70
N THR A 2 -20.86 11.41 16.04
CA THR A 2 -21.34 10.03 16.19
C THR A 2 -20.40 9.05 15.49
N ILE A 3 -20.56 7.76 15.76
CA ILE A 3 -19.80 6.72 15.05
C ILE A 3 -20.09 6.79 13.55
N GLU A 4 -21.34 7.05 13.12
CA GLU A 4 -21.64 7.17 11.69
C GLU A 4 -20.92 8.35 11.05
N GLN A 5 -20.96 9.53 11.67
CA GLN A 5 -20.29 10.73 11.14
C GLN A 5 -18.77 10.53 11.04
N ARG A 6 -18.17 9.81 12.01
CA ARG A 6 -16.76 9.42 11.95
C ARG A 6 -16.50 8.49 10.77
N ASN A 7 -17.34 7.48 10.60
CA ASN A 7 -17.18 6.47 9.56
C ASN A 7 -17.34 7.08 8.17
N GLU A 8 -18.27 8.02 7.98
CA GLU A 8 -18.42 8.77 6.73
C GLU A 8 -17.17 9.59 6.40
N ALA A 9 -16.58 10.27 7.40
CA ALA A 9 -15.34 11.02 7.21
C ALA A 9 -14.18 10.10 6.79
N ILE A 10 -14.07 8.93 7.43
CA ILE A 10 -13.07 7.91 7.08
C ILE A 10 -13.29 7.39 5.65
N LEU A 11 -14.53 7.07 5.29
CA LEU A 11 -14.88 6.58 3.96
C LEU A 11 -14.54 7.62 2.87
N LYS A 12 -14.84 8.90 3.10
CA LYS A 12 -14.47 9.99 2.18
C LYS A 12 -12.95 10.08 2.01
N ALA A 13 -12.19 9.99 3.11
CA ALA A 13 -10.73 10.03 3.06
C ALA A 13 -10.15 8.82 2.31
N LEU A 14 -10.69 7.62 2.54
CA LEU A 14 -10.29 6.40 1.83
C LEU A 14 -10.60 6.48 0.33
N ALA A 15 -11.78 6.99 -0.04
CA ALA A 15 -12.16 7.16 -1.43
C ALA A 15 -11.22 8.13 -2.17
N SER A 16 -10.89 9.26 -1.54
CA SER A 16 -9.95 10.23 -2.11
C SER A 16 -8.55 9.63 -2.29
N GLN A 17 -8.00 9.00 -1.25
CA GLN A 17 -6.69 8.35 -1.34
C GLN A 17 -6.66 7.22 -2.36
N THR A 18 -7.72 6.42 -2.43
CA THR A 18 -7.82 5.32 -3.40
C THR A 18 -7.79 5.88 -4.81
N ARG A 19 -8.62 6.89 -5.10
CA ARG A 19 -8.68 7.51 -6.43
C ARG A 19 -7.33 8.07 -6.87
N GLU A 20 -6.59 8.73 -5.98
CA GLU A 20 -5.27 9.25 -6.29
C GLU A 20 -4.24 8.15 -6.55
N LYS A 21 -4.23 7.14 -5.67
CA LYS A 21 -3.25 6.05 -5.73
C LYS A 21 -3.52 5.07 -6.87
N THR A 22 -4.76 4.91 -7.33
CA THR A 22 -5.11 3.98 -8.42
C THR A 22 -5.31 4.66 -9.78
N ARG A 23 -5.15 5.99 -9.87
CA ARG A 23 -5.32 6.76 -11.11
C ARG A 23 -4.46 6.25 -12.27
N SER A 24 -3.29 5.70 -11.99
CA SER A 24 -2.41 5.13 -13.01
C SER A 24 -1.52 4.04 -12.41
N LYS A 25 -0.96 3.19 -13.28
CA LYS A 25 0.02 2.17 -12.88
C LYS A 25 1.23 2.77 -12.16
N ALA A 26 1.69 3.95 -12.59
CA ALA A 26 2.81 4.65 -11.97
C ALA A 26 2.47 5.17 -10.57
N ALA A 27 1.28 5.78 -10.38
CA ALA A 27 0.81 6.24 -9.09
C ALA A 27 0.62 5.07 -8.11
N ALA A 28 0.06 3.96 -8.58
CA ALA A 28 -0.09 2.74 -7.78
C ALA A 28 1.27 2.19 -7.36
N ARG A 29 2.23 2.18 -8.29
CA ARG A 29 3.60 1.72 -7.99
C ARG A 29 4.29 2.61 -6.97
N ALA A 30 4.18 3.94 -7.11
CA ALA A 30 4.73 4.89 -6.15
C ALA A 30 4.11 4.73 -4.75
N ALA A 31 2.80 4.51 -4.68
CA ALA A 31 2.10 4.26 -3.42
C ALA A 31 2.57 2.98 -2.73
N LEU A 32 2.75 1.90 -3.49
CA LEU A 32 3.24 0.61 -2.98
C LEU A 32 4.72 0.67 -2.55
N ILE A 33 5.55 1.47 -3.22
CA ILE A 33 6.94 1.72 -2.81
C ILE A 33 6.97 2.56 -1.53
N LYS A 34 6.18 3.65 -1.45
CA LYS A 34 6.06 4.48 -0.25
C LYS A 34 5.54 3.71 0.96
N GLY A 35 4.62 2.77 0.72
CA GLY A 35 4.13 1.84 1.74
C GLY A 35 5.12 0.73 2.13
N GLY A 36 6.32 0.72 1.54
CA GLY A 36 7.36 -0.24 1.88
C GLY A 36 7.08 -1.65 1.39
N ILE A 37 6.11 -1.87 0.48
CA ILE A 37 5.84 -3.20 -0.09
C ILE A 37 6.85 -3.52 -1.19
N TYR A 38 7.16 -2.51 -2.01
CA TYR A 38 8.18 -2.60 -3.04
C TYR A 38 9.40 -1.75 -2.68
N THR A 39 10.56 -2.20 -3.12
CA THR A 39 11.81 -1.44 -3.09
C THR A 39 11.77 -0.30 -4.12
N ALA A 40 12.63 0.71 -3.95
CA ALA A 40 12.78 1.80 -4.92
C ALA A 40 13.16 1.30 -6.34
N LYS A 41 13.81 0.14 -6.43
CA LYS A 41 14.14 -0.54 -7.70
C LYS A 41 12.95 -1.30 -8.30
N GLY A 42 11.78 -1.27 -7.66
CA GLY A 42 10.58 -1.95 -8.12
C GLY A 42 10.53 -3.45 -7.82
N ASN A 43 11.43 -4.00 -7.00
CA ASN A 43 11.32 -5.38 -6.55
C ASN A 43 10.41 -5.47 -5.32
N LEU A 44 9.57 -6.50 -5.23
CA LEU A 44 8.80 -6.80 -4.01
C LEU A 44 9.79 -7.08 -2.87
N LYS A 45 9.55 -6.53 -1.67
CA LYS A 45 10.39 -6.81 -0.49
C LYS A 45 10.17 -8.24 -0.02
N ALA A 46 11.21 -8.85 0.57
CA ALA A 46 11.19 -10.23 1.06
C ALA A 46 10.06 -10.49 2.08
N GLU A 47 9.74 -9.51 2.92
CA GLU A 47 8.65 -9.55 3.91
C GLU A 47 7.26 -9.78 3.28
N PHE A 48 7.12 -9.43 2.01
CA PHE A 48 5.88 -9.58 1.25
C PHE A 48 5.99 -10.68 0.18
N GLY A 49 6.92 -11.63 0.33
CA GLY A 49 7.14 -12.72 -0.64
C GLY A 49 8.09 -12.37 -1.79
N GLY A 50 8.81 -11.26 -1.68
CA GLY A 50 9.82 -10.84 -2.66
C GLY A 50 11.05 -11.74 -2.72
N ARG A 51 11.97 -11.41 -3.63
CA ARG A 51 13.21 -12.19 -3.81
C ARG A 51 13.94 -12.32 -2.45
N ASN A 52 14.31 -13.54 -2.08
CA ASN A 52 14.87 -13.95 -0.78
C ASN A 52 13.89 -14.12 0.39
N TRP A 53 12.56 -14.14 0.18
CA TRP A 53 11.59 -14.42 1.25
C TRP A 53 11.80 -15.80 1.91
N LYS A 54 12.12 -16.83 1.10
CA LYS A 54 12.42 -18.18 1.62
C LYS A 54 13.66 -18.26 2.50
N ALA A 55 14.63 -17.35 2.32
CA ALA A 55 15.83 -17.29 3.17
C ALA A 55 15.53 -16.70 4.56
N LYS A 56 14.46 -15.92 4.70
CA LYS A 56 13.98 -15.42 6.01
C LYS A 56 12.97 -16.34 6.68
N ALA A 57 12.24 -17.16 5.92
CA ALA A 57 11.27 -18.11 6.45
C ALA A 57 11.91 -19.40 7.03
N ALA A 58 13.22 -19.57 6.86
CA ALA A 58 13.98 -20.75 7.33
C ALA A 58 14.71 -20.51 8.67
N ILE A 59 14.35 -19.46 9.42
CA ILE A 59 14.81 -19.19 10.79
C ILE A 59 13.62 -19.30 11.72
#